data_AF-A0A923WAF9-F1
#
_entry.id   AF-A0A923WAF9-F1
#
_cell.length_a   1.000
_cell.length_b   1.000
_cell.length_c   1.000
_cell.angle_alpha   90.00
_cell.angle_beta   90.00
_cell.angle_gamma   90.00
#
_symmetry.space_group_name_H-M   'P 1'
#
loop_
_entity.id
_entity.type
_entity.pdbx_description
1 polymer ?
#
loop_
_entity_poly.entity_id
_entity_poly.type
_entity_poly.pdbx_seq_one_letter_code
_entity_poly.pdbx_strand_id
1 'polypeptide(L)' 'MRQGDQQSAISKQDTSDLCPVNETRPPALQPGDFYYTPEGYLVFTEQYHRRRGTCCKNGCRHCPWGFRKGQKAGE' A
#
# COMPACT_ATOMS: atom_id res chain seq x y z
N MET A 1 54.06 -32.51 0.25
CA MET A 1 53.83 -32.03 -1.14
C MET A 1 52.67 -32.84 -1.71
N ARG A 2 51.69 -32.16 -2.35
CA ARG A 2 50.42 -32.66 -2.92
C ARG A 2 49.34 -32.93 -1.87
N GLN A 3 48.08 -32.53 -1.98
CA GLN A 3 47.23 -31.71 -2.88
C GLN A 3 46.04 -31.32 -1.96
N GLY A 4 45.53 -30.09 -1.94
CA GLY A 4 44.58 -29.63 -2.94
C GLY A 4 43.16 -30.11 -2.64
N ASP A 5 42.43 -29.42 -1.76
CA ASP A 5 40.97 -29.31 -1.81
C ASP A 5 40.58 -27.96 -1.17
N GLN A 6 40.88 -26.88 -1.88
CA GLN A 6 39.88 -26.09 -2.60
C GLN A 6 38.73 -25.67 -1.69
N GLN A 7 38.89 -24.46 -1.16
CA GLN A 7 37.80 -23.64 -0.69
C GLN A 7 36.61 -23.69 -1.66
N SER A 8 35.53 -24.37 -1.27
CA SER A 8 34.19 -23.92 -1.68
C SER A 8 33.68 -22.95 -0.63
N ALA A 9 34.35 -21.80 -0.58
CA ALA A 9 33.80 -20.56 -0.06
C ALA A 9 32.82 -20.02 -1.10
N ILE A 10 31.66 -20.68 -1.23
CA ILE A 10 30.43 -20.04 -1.71
C ILE A 10 29.84 -19.32 -0.50
N SER A 11 30.44 -18.21 -0.08
CA SER A 11 30.03 -16.88 -0.53
C SER A 11 28.52 -16.70 -0.39
N LYS A 12 28.11 -16.39 0.85
CA LYS A 12 27.13 -15.34 1.16
C LYS A 12 26.04 -15.18 0.10
N GLN A 13 25.05 -16.06 0.12
CA GLN A 13 23.70 -15.65 -0.25
C GLN A 13 22.91 -15.40 1.05
N ASP A 14 23.52 -14.56 1.88
CA ASP A 14 22.94 -13.82 3.00
C ASP A 14 22.07 -12.68 2.45
N THR A 15 21.09 -13.04 1.62
CA THR A 15 20.02 -12.14 1.19
C THR A 15 18.70 -12.91 1.04
N SER A 16 18.52 -14.04 1.73
CA SER A 16 17.16 -14.60 1.93
C SER A 16 16.50 -14.05 3.20
N ASP A 17 17.27 -13.32 4.02
CA ASP A 17 16.83 -12.12 4.75
C ASP A 17 16.54 -10.93 3.81
N LEU A 18 16.22 -11.20 2.54
CA LEU A 18 15.14 -10.47 1.89
C LEU A 18 13.88 -10.76 2.69
N CYS A 19 13.81 -10.11 3.84
CA CYS A 19 12.59 -9.56 4.39
C CYS A 19 11.70 -9.27 3.17
N PRO A 20 10.46 -9.79 3.09
CA PRO A 20 9.48 -9.10 2.29
C PRO A 20 9.47 -7.71 2.92
N VAL A 21 10.21 -6.77 2.32
CA VAL A 21 10.10 -5.38 2.69
C VAL A 21 8.61 -5.17 2.61
N ASN A 22 8.02 -4.89 3.75
CA ASN A 22 6.63 -4.56 3.82
C ASN A 22 6.47 -3.44 2.79
N GLU A 23 5.92 -3.80 1.63
CA GLU A 23 5.67 -2.92 0.51
C GLU A 23 4.47 -2.05 0.90
N THR A 24 4.53 -1.40 2.06
CA THR A 24 3.51 -0.50 2.59
C THR A 24 3.54 0.83 1.84
N ARG A 25 4.01 0.83 0.59
CA ARG A 25 3.81 1.94 -0.31
C ARG A 25 2.36 1.82 -0.79
N PRO A 26 1.49 2.80 -0.49
CA PRO A 26 0.13 2.75 -1.01
C PRO A 26 0.20 2.54 -2.52
N PRO A 27 -0.67 1.66 -3.08
CA PRO A 27 -0.63 1.34 -4.50
C PRO A 27 -0.68 2.62 -5.33
N ALA A 28 0.13 2.66 -6.40
CA ALA A 28 0.14 3.80 -7.30
C ALA A 28 -1.28 4.10 -7.79
N LEU A 29 -1.67 5.37 -7.68
CA LEU A 29 -2.98 5.85 -8.12
C LEU A 29 -3.12 5.56 -9.62
N GLN A 30 -4.18 4.85 -9.99
CA GLN A 30 -4.50 4.57 -11.38
C GLN A 30 -5.55 5.56 -11.90
N PRO A 31 -5.62 5.77 -13.22
CA PRO A 31 -6.73 6.48 -13.82
C PRO A 31 -8.06 5.77 -13.46
N GLY A 32 -8.97 6.48 -12.75
CA GLY A 32 -10.26 5.97 -12.27
C GLY A 32 -10.37 5.76 -10.75
N ASP A 33 -9.24 5.73 -10.04
CA ASP A 33 -9.21 5.71 -8.56
C ASP A 33 -9.61 7.07 -7.95
N PHE A 34 -9.50 8.12 -8.73
CA PHE A 34 -9.80 9.49 -8.34
C PHE A 34 -10.30 10.28 -9.55
N TYR A 35 -11.02 11.36 -9.28
CA TYR A 35 -11.39 12.36 -10.27
C TYR A 35 -11.16 13.75 -9.71
N TYR A 36 -10.99 14.72 -10.62
CA TYR A 36 -10.91 16.12 -10.27
C TYR A 36 -12.28 16.77 -10.43
N THR A 37 -12.69 17.56 -9.44
CA THR A 37 -13.86 18.41 -9.55
C THR A 37 -13.51 19.68 -10.35
N PRO A 38 -14.48 20.41 -10.93
CA PRO A 38 -14.19 21.65 -11.66
C PRO A 38 -13.53 22.73 -10.78
N GLU A 39 -13.67 22.63 -9.46
CA GLU A 39 -13.01 23.50 -8.49
C GLU A 39 -11.55 23.08 -8.19
N GLY A 40 -11.06 21.99 -8.80
CA GLY A 40 -9.69 21.50 -8.64
C GLY A 40 -9.46 20.57 -7.45
N TYR A 41 -10.52 20.08 -6.81
CA TYR A 41 -10.38 19.13 -5.71
C TYR A 41 -10.16 17.70 -6.21
N LEU A 42 -9.24 16.97 -5.58
CA LEU A 42 -9.03 15.55 -5.82
C LEU A 42 -9.98 14.74 -4.95
N VAL A 43 -10.89 14.01 -5.60
CA VAL A 43 -11.86 13.14 -4.91
C VAL A 43 -11.54 11.68 -5.20
N PHE A 44 -11.28 10.91 -4.15
CA PHE A 44 -11.06 9.47 -4.25
C PHE A 44 -12.38 8.71 -4.43
N THR A 45 -12.35 7.72 -5.31
CA THR A 45 -13.48 6.83 -5.55
C THR A 45 -13.43 5.60 -4.64
N GLU A 46 -14.49 4.82 -4.67
CA GLU A 46 -14.57 3.57 -3.93
C GLU A 46 -13.49 2.56 -4.36
N GLN A 47 -13.09 2.56 -5.65
CA GLN A 47 -12.07 1.66 -6.18
C GLN A 47 -10.71 1.85 -5.50
N TYR A 48 -10.30 3.10 -5.30
CA TYR A 48 -9.07 3.41 -4.57
C TYR A 48 -9.09 2.83 -3.15
N HIS A 49 -10.23 2.98 -2.46
CA HIS A 49 -10.40 2.46 -1.11
C HIS A 49 -10.39 0.92 -1.09
N ARG A 50 -11.02 0.25 -2.05
CA ARG A 50 -10.96 -1.22 -2.18
C ARG A 50 -9.52 -1.71 -2.43
N ARG A 51 -8.78 -1.06 -3.32
CA ARG A 51 -7.39 -1.42 -3.66
C ARG A 51 -6.39 -1.19 -2.52
N ARG A 52 -6.63 -0.16 -1.69
CA ARG A 52 -5.89 0.05 -0.45
C ARG A 52 -6.06 -1.14 0.52
N GLY A 53 -7.17 -1.87 0.44
CA GLY A 53 -7.42 -3.06 1.26
C GLY A 53 -7.68 -2.80 2.74
N THR A 54 -7.62 -1.55 3.21
CA THR A 54 -7.87 -1.19 4.61
C THR A 54 -8.73 0.07 4.77
N CYS A 55 -9.67 0.01 5.71
CA CYS A 55 -10.54 1.13 6.06
C CYS A 55 -9.77 2.15 6.90
N CYS A 56 -9.61 3.36 6.37
CA CYS A 56 -8.92 4.45 7.07
C CYS A 56 -9.74 5.10 8.20
N LYS A 57 -11.01 4.73 8.37
CA LYS A 57 -11.91 5.29 9.41
C LYS A 57 -11.99 6.83 9.42
N ASN A 58 -11.74 7.47 8.28
CA ASN A 58 -11.81 8.93 8.15
C ASN A 58 -13.21 9.46 7.79
N GLY A 59 -14.18 8.57 7.53
CA GLY A 59 -15.54 8.98 7.15
C GLY A 59 -15.66 9.43 5.70
N CYS A 60 -14.95 8.78 4.77
CA CYS A 60 -14.97 9.10 3.35
C CYS A 60 -16.38 8.92 2.75
N ARG A 61 -16.75 9.80 1.79
CA ARG A 61 -18.07 9.75 1.14
C ARG A 61 -18.30 8.48 0.32
N HIS A 62 -17.25 7.98 -0.35
CA HIS A 62 -17.26 6.77 -1.18
C HIS A 62 -16.64 5.56 -0.45
N CYS A 63 -16.89 5.44 0.86
CA CYS A 63 -16.33 4.33 1.63
C CYS A 63 -17.00 2.99 1.23
N PRO A 64 -16.25 2.00 0.70
CA PRO A 64 -16.82 0.68 0.39
C PRO A 64 -17.29 -0.06 1.64
N TRP A 65 -16.71 0.25 2.80
CA TRP A 65 -17.07 -0.34 4.09
C TRP A 65 -18.20 0.39 4.81
N GLY A 66 -18.82 1.40 4.20
CA GLY A 66 -19.93 2.15 4.81
C GLY A 66 -19.54 2.96 6.06
N PHE A 67 -18.25 3.17 6.32
CA PHE A 67 -17.79 3.93 7.48
C PHE A 67 -18.06 5.42 7.27
N ARG A 68 -19.01 5.97 8.02
CA ARG A 68 -19.30 7.42 8.08
C ARG A 68 -18.95 7.95 9.47
N LYS A 69 -18.04 8.91 9.54
CA LYS A 69 -17.66 9.54 10.81
C LYS A 69 -18.80 10.45 11.26
N GLY A 70 -19.24 10.26 12.50
CA GLY A 70 -20.49 10.76 13.07
C GLY A 70 -20.91 12.16 12.64
N GLN A 71 -22.14 12.25 12.15
CA GLN A 71 -22.93 13.47 12.23
C GLN A 71 -23.13 13.73 13.72
N LYS A 72 -22.50 14.77 14.27
CA LYS A 72 -23.04 15.37 15.49
C LYS A 72 -24.22 16.22 15.05
N ALA A 73 -25.39 15.88 15.55
CA ALA A 73 -26.56 16.75 15.48
C ALA A 73 -26.24 18.07 16.20
N GLY A 74 -26.53 19.21 15.57
CA GLY A 74 -26.55 20.54 16.18
C GLY A 74 -25.46 21.50 15.69
N GLU A 75 -25.85 22.40 14.79
CA GLU A 75 -26.06 23.84 15.08
C GLU A 75 -27.05 24.43 14.06
#